data_AF-A0A926GEA4-F1
#
_entry.id   AF-A0A926GEA4-F1
#
_cell.length_a   1.000
_cell.length_b   1.000
_cell.length_c   1.000
_cell.angle_alpha   90.00
_cell.angle_beta   90.00
_cell.angle_gamma   90.00
#
_symmetry.space_group_name_H-M   'P 1'
#
loop_
_entity.id
_entity.type
_entity.pdbx_description
1 polymer ?
#
loop_
_entity_poly.entity_id
_entity_poly.type
_entity_poly.pdbx_seq_one_letter_code
_entity_poly.pdbx_strand_id
1 'polypeptide(L)'
;MTAPRETAVTLVSRAKIDGRWRQPGDRLSVDPTTAAELQAMDAVLEGEAPVTDATDAEVAIMAQTIADAAVKAAVAAATADLQAERDEWRQRAEDAEGETRSLQAQLFELEAEIAELQDAAKQGAASEQAAKQDKGQAGEPPAAKPASKKAAAAPKN
;
A
#
# COMPACT_ATOMS: atom_id res chain seq x y z
N MET A 1 46.68 31.61 -29.95
CA MET A 1 47.49 32.15 -28.83
C MET A 1 46.51 32.80 -27.88
N THR A 2 46.20 32.15 -26.77
CA THR A 2 45.23 32.66 -25.78
C THR A 2 45.95 33.70 -24.93
N ALA A 3 45.40 34.91 -24.82
CA ALA A 3 45.99 35.95 -23.98
C ALA A 3 46.04 35.49 -22.50
N PRO A 4 47.12 35.80 -21.76
CA PRO A 4 47.19 35.48 -20.34
C PRO A 4 46.06 36.21 -19.59
N ARG A 5 45.29 35.46 -18.80
CA ARG A 5 44.17 35.99 -18.02
C ARG A 5 44.72 36.78 -16.83
N GLU A 6 44.36 38.05 -16.73
CA GLU A 6 44.75 38.90 -15.61
C GLU A 6 43.94 38.54 -14.35
N THR A 7 44.56 38.71 -13.18
CA THR A 7 43.97 38.44 -11.86
C THR A 7 43.82 39.76 -11.10
N ALA A 8 42.63 40.03 -10.58
CA ALA A 8 42.37 41.21 -9.75
C ALA A 8 42.88 40.96 -8.33
N VAL A 9 43.84 41.76 -7.87
CA VAL A 9 44.41 41.69 -6.52
C VAL A 9 44.19 42.99 -5.76
N THR A 10 44.02 42.89 -4.45
CA THR A 10 43.96 44.05 -3.54
C THR A 10 45.19 44.04 -2.64
N LEU A 11 46.01 45.08 -2.72
CA LEU A 11 47.25 45.15 -1.95
C LEU A 11 46.98 45.41 -0.47
N VAL A 12 47.62 44.65 0.43
CA VAL A 12 47.64 44.93 1.88
C VAL A 12 48.90 45.67 2.32
N SER A 13 49.93 45.66 1.48
CA SER A 13 51.20 46.31 1.76
C SER A 13 51.72 47.02 0.52
N ARG A 14 52.70 47.90 0.71
CA ARG A 14 53.27 48.69 -0.37
C ARG A 14 54.13 47.77 -1.26
N ALA A 15 53.71 47.53 -2.49
CA ALA A 15 54.41 46.65 -3.43
C ALA A 15 54.85 47.41 -4.70
N LYS A 16 55.88 46.91 -5.37
CA LYS A 16 56.36 47.47 -6.63
C LYS A 16 55.87 46.59 -7.78
N ILE A 17 54.96 47.12 -8.59
CA ILE A 17 54.34 46.43 -9.72
C ILE A 17 54.61 47.26 -10.98
N ASP A 18 55.12 46.64 -12.04
CA ASP A 18 55.53 47.30 -13.30
C ASP A 18 56.44 48.52 -13.09
N GLY A 19 57.37 48.40 -12.15
CA GLY A 19 58.32 49.47 -11.85
C GLY A 19 57.76 50.61 -10.98
N ARG A 20 56.46 50.61 -10.65
CA ARG A 20 55.81 51.66 -9.85
C ARG A 20 55.44 51.15 -8.46
N TRP A 21 55.67 51.97 -7.45
CA TRP A 21 55.20 51.70 -6.09
C TRP A 21 53.70 51.94 -6.00
N ARG A 22 52.98 50.92 -5.52
CA ARG A 22 51.53 50.93 -5.29
C ARG A 22 51.25 50.96 -3.81
N GLN A 23 50.16 51.58 -3.41
CA GLN A 23 49.81 51.77 -2.01
C GLN A 23 48.96 50.59 -1.50
N PRO A 24 49.00 50.31 -0.19
CA PRO A 24 48.01 49.44 0.44
C PRO A 24 46.58 49.95 0.13
N GLY A 25 45.69 49.04 -0.24
CA GLY A 25 44.32 49.33 -0.66
C GLY A 25 44.12 49.52 -2.16
N ASP A 26 45.19 49.61 -2.97
CA ASP A 26 45.08 49.67 -4.43
C ASP A 26 44.54 48.32 -4.97
N ARG A 27 43.50 48.37 -5.81
CA ARG A 27 42.98 47.23 -6.59
C ARG A 27 43.58 47.25 -7.99
N LEU A 28 44.26 46.18 -8.39
CA LEU A 28 45.03 46.11 -9.62
C LEU A 28 44.74 44.81 -10.36
N SER A 29 44.76 44.88 -11.70
CA SER A 29 44.75 43.71 -12.58
C SER A 29 46.20 43.37 -12.92
N VAL A 30 46.69 42.21 -12.49
CA VAL A 30 48.07 41.77 -12.70
C VAL A 30 48.11 40.41 -13.38
N ASP A 31 49.21 40.06 -14.04
CA ASP A 31 49.35 38.72 -14.59
C ASP A 31 49.43 37.65 -13.46
N PRO A 32 49.13 36.37 -13.75
CA PRO A 32 49.11 35.30 -12.74
C PRO A 32 50.46 35.07 -12.04
N THR A 33 51.58 35.37 -12.72
CA THR A 33 52.92 35.20 -12.15
C THR A 33 53.16 36.28 -11.10
N THR A 34 52.86 37.53 -11.44
CA THR A 34 52.93 38.66 -10.52
C THR A 34 51.94 38.50 -9.35
N ALA A 35 50.75 37.96 -9.58
CA ALA A 35 49.80 37.64 -8.51
C ALA A 35 50.38 36.63 -7.50
N ALA A 36 51.00 35.54 -7.99
CA ALA A 36 51.64 34.54 -7.15
C ALA A 36 52.84 35.08 -6.37
N GLU A 37 53.65 35.95 -6.99
CA GLU A 37 54.76 36.64 -6.32
C GLU A 37 54.26 37.55 -5.19
N LEU A 38 53.20 38.33 -5.43
CA LEU A 38 52.62 39.20 -4.41
C LEU A 38 51.97 38.42 -3.26
N GLN A 39 51.36 37.27 -3.55
CA GLN A 39 50.83 36.37 -2.52
C GLN A 39 51.94 35.73 -1.69
N ALA A 40 53.04 35.30 -2.31
CA ALA A 40 54.20 34.75 -1.59
C ALA A 40 54.88 35.79 -0.67
N MET A 41 54.67 37.08 -0.92
CA MET A 41 55.17 38.18 -0.09
C MET A 41 54.14 38.69 0.94
N ASP A 42 53.02 37.99 1.12
CA ASP A 42 51.87 38.42 1.95
C ASP A 42 51.43 39.87 1.62
N ALA A 43 51.59 40.30 0.37
CA ALA A 43 51.33 41.67 -0.08
C ALA A 43 49.90 41.87 -0.61
N VAL A 44 49.09 40.81 -0.65
CA VAL A 44 47.71 40.82 -1.15
C VAL A 44 46.77 40.24 -0.09
N LEU A 45 45.62 40.88 0.14
CA LEU A 45 44.52 40.28 0.89
C LEU A 45 43.97 39.18 -0.02
N GLU A 46 43.96 37.91 0.42
CA GLU A 46 43.46 36.76 -0.35
C GLU A 46 42.40 37.20 -1.36
N GLY A 47 42.86 37.37 -2.61
CA GLY A 47 42.04 37.95 -3.65
C GLY A 47 40.86 37.04 -3.86
N GLU A 48 39.67 37.62 -3.87
CA GLU A 48 38.43 37.03 -4.35
C GLU A 48 38.78 36.03 -5.45
N ALA A 49 38.57 34.73 -5.16
CA ALA A 49 38.93 33.64 -6.06
C ALA A 49 38.54 34.04 -7.47
N PRO A 50 39.38 33.76 -8.49
CA PRO A 50 39.10 34.18 -9.86
C PRO A 50 37.62 33.91 -10.12
N VAL A 51 36.86 34.96 -10.47
CA VAL A 51 35.48 34.80 -10.88
C VAL A 51 35.57 33.88 -12.09
N THR A 52 35.34 32.59 -11.85
CA THR A 52 35.31 31.61 -12.92
C THR A 52 34.00 31.91 -13.61
N ASP A 53 34.06 32.71 -14.67
CA ASP A 53 32.99 32.79 -15.65
C ASP A 53 32.84 31.38 -16.19
N ALA A 54 31.95 30.60 -15.55
CA ALA A 54 31.54 29.32 -16.06
C ALA A 54 31.05 29.58 -17.47
N THR A 55 31.63 28.86 -18.43
CA THR A 55 31.19 28.98 -19.81
C THR A 55 29.72 28.62 -19.89
N ASP A 56 28.98 29.23 -20.82
CA ASP A 56 27.57 28.89 -21.05
C ASP A 56 27.36 27.37 -21.23
N ALA A 57 28.38 26.66 -21.75
CA ALA A 57 28.39 25.20 -21.88
C ALA A 57 28.45 24.47 -20.53
N GLU A 58 29.27 24.92 -19.58
CA GLU A 58 29.36 24.34 -18.24
C GLU A 58 28.08 24.57 -17.44
N VAL A 59 27.50 25.76 -17.56
CA VAL A 59 26.20 26.09 -16.95
C VAL A 59 25.09 25.22 -17.56
N ALA A 60 25.08 25.01 -18.88
CA ALA A 60 24.11 24.14 -19.55
C ALA A 60 24.20 22.68 -19.09
N ILE A 61 25.42 22.14 -18.93
CA ILE A 61 25.63 20.77 -18.43
C ILE A 61 25.12 20.63 -16.98
N MET A 62 25.41 21.61 -16.14
CA MET A 62 24.95 21.62 -14.75
C MET A 62 23.42 21.71 -14.69
N ALA A 63 22.82 22.60 -15.48
CA ALA A 63 21.36 22.75 -15.57
C ALA A 63 20.69 21.45 -16.04
N GLN A 64 21.26 20.78 -17.07
CA GLN A 64 20.75 19.51 -17.55
C GLN A 64 20.85 18.40 -16.48
N THR A 65 21.96 18.35 -15.75
CA THR A 65 22.14 17.37 -14.66
C THR A 65 21.10 17.57 -13.56
N ILE A 66 20.82 18.82 -13.18
CA ILE A 66 19.79 19.16 -12.20
C ILE A 66 18.40 18.78 -12.72
N ALA A 67 18.10 19.09 -13.99
CA ALA A 67 16.83 18.74 -14.61
C ALA A 67 16.62 17.21 -14.65
N ASP A 68 17.62 16.45 -15.07
CA ASP A 68 17.56 14.98 -15.11
C ASP A 68 17.38 14.38 -13.71
N ALA A 69 18.05 14.94 -12.71
CA ALA A 69 17.89 14.51 -11.32
C ALA A 69 16.47 14.79 -10.80
N ALA A 70 15.92 15.97 -11.09
CA ALA A 70 14.56 16.33 -10.71
C ALA A 70 13.52 15.43 -11.38
N VAL A 71 13.67 15.15 -12.67
CA VAL A 71 12.77 14.24 -13.41
C VAL A 71 12.85 12.82 -12.84
N LYS A 72 14.06 12.29 -12.60
CA LYS A 72 14.22 10.95 -11.99
C LYS A 72 13.58 10.86 -10.61
N ALA A 73 13.75 11.88 -9.78
CA ALA A 73 13.13 11.93 -8.45
C ALA A 73 11.60 11.95 -8.54
N ALA A 74 11.04 12.76 -9.45
CA ALA A 74 9.58 12.83 -9.66
C ALA A 74 9.01 11.49 -10.16
N VAL A 75 9.68 10.83 -11.11
CA VAL A 75 9.26 9.51 -11.61
C VAL A 75 9.35 8.46 -10.50
N ALA A 76 10.42 8.46 -9.70
CA ALA A 76 10.57 7.53 -8.58
C ALA A 76 9.46 7.72 -7.54
N ALA A 77 9.13 8.97 -7.18
CA ALA A 77 8.04 9.28 -6.26
C ALA A 77 6.69 8.80 -6.82
N ALA A 78 6.34 9.16 -8.05
CA ALA A 78 5.09 8.74 -8.68
C ALA A 78 4.99 7.20 -8.81
N THR A 79 6.12 6.53 -9.08
CA THR A 79 6.15 5.06 -9.14
C THR A 79 5.93 4.44 -7.76
N ALA A 80 6.51 5.01 -6.71
CA ALA A 80 6.32 4.55 -5.34
C ALA A 80 4.87 4.72 -4.89
N ASP A 81 4.24 5.86 -5.20
CA ASP A 81 2.85 6.12 -4.88
C ASP A 81 1.92 5.13 -5.60
N LEU A 82 2.12 4.89 -6.90
CA LEU A 82 1.36 3.90 -7.67
C LEU A 82 1.53 2.47 -7.14
N GLN A 83 2.74 2.11 -6.67
CA GLN A 83 2.98 0.81 -6.06
C GLN A 83 2.26 0.67 -4.72
N ALA A 84 2.29 1.71 -3.89
CA ALA A 84 1.57 1.74 -2.63
C ALA A 84 0.05 1.60 -2.83
N GLU A 85 -0.52 2.36 -3.76
CA GLU A 85 -1.94 2.27 -4.11
C GLU A 85 -2.29 0.86 -4.62
N ARG A 86 -1.49 0.29 -5.53
CA ARG A 86 -1.70 -1.06 -6.04
C ARG A 86 -1.72 -2.09 -4.90
N ASP A 87 -0.77 -1.99 -3.98
CA ASP A 87 -0.64 -2.94 -2.88
C ASP A 87 -1.81 -2.79 -1.88
N GLU A 88 -2.28 -1.57 -1.64
CA GLU A 88 -3.50 -1.31 -0.86
C GLU A 88 -4.75 -1.91 -1.52
N TRP A 89 -4.92 -1.73 -2.83
CA TRP A 89 -6.03 -2.34 -3.58
C TRP A 89 -5.97 -3.86 -3.58
N ARG A 90 -4.76 -4.42 -3.69
CA ARG A 90 -4.56 -5.86 -3.62
C ARG A 90 -4.94 -6.41 -2.25
N GLN A 91 -4.52 -5.75 -1.18
CA GLN A 91 -4.90 -6.16 0.18
C GLN A 91 -6.42 -6.14 0.36
N ARG A 92 -7.08 -5.06 -0.08
CA ARG A 92 -8.55 -4.97 -0.04
C ARG A 92 -9.24 -6.10 -0.80
N ALA A 93 -8.70 -6.49 -1.97
CA ALA A 93 -9.24 -7.59 -2.74
C ALA A 93 -9.09 -8.93 -1.99
N GLU A 94 -7.90 -9.19 -1.42
CA GLU A 94 -7.63 -10.40 -0.64
C GLU A 94 -8.53 -10.48 0.61
N ASP A 95 -8.75 -9.35 1.30
CA ASP A 95 -9.66 -9.27 2.45
C ASP A 95 -11.12 -9.55 2.03
N ALA A 96 -11.59 -8.93 0.95
CA ALA A 96 -12.95 -9.13 0.43
C ALA A 96 -13.20 -10.58 -0.04
N GLU A 97 -12.20 -11.23 -0.65
CA GLU A 97 -12.25 -12.65 -0.99
C GLU A 97 -12.27 -13.54 0.25
N GLY A 98 -11.57 -13.16 1.33
CA GLY A 98 -11.62 -13.83 2.62
C GLY A 98 -13.00 -13.74 3.27
N GLU A 99 -13.58 -12.54 3.31
CA GLU A 99 -14.94 -12.30 3.82
C GLU A 99 -15.97 -13.09 3.02
N THR A 100 -15.88 -13.08 1.68
CA THR A 100 -16.78 -13.83 0.81
C THR A 100 -16.74 -15.33 1.11
N ARG A 101 -15.54 -15.91 1.28
CA ARG A 101 -15.40 -17.33 1.64
C ARG A 101 -15.97 -17.63 3.03
N SER A 102 -15.78 -16.75 4.00
CA SER A 102 -16.35 -16.90 5.34
C SER A 102 -17.88 -16.86 5.30
N LEU A 103 -18.47 -15.90 4.59
CA LEU A 103 -19.92 -15.79 4.43
C LEU A 103 -20.51 -16.98 3.68
N GLN A 104 -19.83 -17.49 2.65
CA GLN A 104 -20.23 -18.71 1.95
C GLN A 104 -20.22 -19.93 2.89
N ALA A 105 -19.18 -20.09 3.72
CA ALA A 105 -19.13 -21.18 4.70
C ALA A 105 -20.28 -21.08 5.72
N GLN A 106 -20.56 -19.88 6.23
CA GLN A 106 -21.69 -19.65 7.13
C GLN A 106 -23.04 -19.94 6.47
N LEU A 107 -23.22 -19.57 5.20
CA LEU A 107 -24.42 -19.90 4.44
C LEU A 107 -24.60 -21.43 4.34
N PHE A 108 -23.55 -22.17 3.99
CA PHE A 108 -23.63 -23.63 3.92
C PHE A 108 -23.97 -24.28 5.27
N GLU A 109 -23.38 -23.78 6.36
CA GLU A 109 -23.70 -24.26 7.71
C GLU A 109 -25.16 -24.01 8.07
N LEU A 110 -25.66 -22.78 7.83
CA LEU A 110 -27.06 -22.43 8.11
C LEU A 110 -28.03 -23.20 7.21
N GLU A 111 -27.69 -23.43 5.94
CA GLU A 111 -28.49 -24.26 5.04
C GLU A 111 -28.60 -25.71 5.55
N ALA A 112 -27.51 -26.27 6.07
CA ALA A 112 -27.50 -27.59 6.69
C ALA A 112 -28.36 -27.63 7.96
N GLU A 113 -28.21 -26.65 8.86
CA GLU A 113 -29.00 -26.56 10.09
C GLU A 113 -30.50 -26.42 9.78
N ILE A 114 -30.87 -25.61 8.79
CA ILE A 114 -32.26 -25.48 8.33
C ILE A 114 -32.79 -26.82 7.81
N ALA A 115 -32.00 -27.55 7.02
CA ALA A 115 -32.42 -28.85 6.50
C ALA A 115 -32.64 -29.87 7.64
N GLU A 116 -31.75 -29.93 8.62
CA GLU A 116 -31.89 -30.79 9.80
C GLU A 116 -33.15 -30.45 10.60
N LEU A 117 -33.41 -29.16 10.85
CA LEU A 117 -34.61 -28.71 11.56
C LEU A 117 -35.89 -29.05 10.78
N GLN A 118 -35.89 -28.89 9.46
CA GLN A 118 -37.02 -29.25 8.62
C GLN A 118 -37.29 -30.76 8.65
N ASP A 119 -36.25 -31.59 8.62
CA ASP A 119 -36.41 -33.04 8.68
C ASP A 119 -36.86 -33.52 10.06
N ALA A 120 -36.33 -32.93 11.14
CA ALA A 120 -36.83 -33.17 12.49
C ALA A 120 -38.31 -32.78 12.64
N ALA A 121 -38.71 -31.64 12.08
CA ALA A 121 -40.11 -31.20 12.09
C ALA A 121 -41.04 -32.16 11.34
N LYS A 122 -40.61 -32.67 10.18
CA LYS A 122 -41.36 -33.70 9.41
C LYS A 122 -41.50 -35.00 10.20
N GLN A 123 -40.42 -35.46 10.86
CA GLN A 123 -40.45 -36.66 11.69
C GLN A 123 -41.38 -36.49 12.90
N GLY A 124 -41.33 -35.34 13.56
CA GLY A 124 -42.26 -34.98 14.64
C GLY A 124 -43.71 -35.05 14.17
N ALA A 125 -44.04 -34.41 13.05
CA ALA A 125 -45.39 -34.43 12.47
C ALA A 125 -45.85 -35.85 12.09
N ALA A 126 -44.97 -36.67 11.51
CA ALA A 126 -45.26 -38.06 11.15
C ALA A 126 -45.53 -38.92 12.41
N SER A 127 -44.73 -38.73 13.47
CA SER A 127 -44.92 -39.44 14.74
C SER A 127 -46.24 -39.07 15.43
N GLU A 128 -46.66 -37.81 15.31
CA GLU A 128 -47.92 -37.32 15.88
C GLU A 128 -49.14 -37.85 15.10
N GLN A 129 -49.03 -38.00 13.78
CA GLN A 129 -50.05 -38.66 12.95
C GLN A 129 -50.13 -40.16 13.21
N ALA A 130 -48.99 -40.84 13.37
CA ALA A 130 -48.95 -42.26 13.74
C ALA A 130 -49.60 -42.51 15.11
N ALA A 131 -49.33 -41.66 16.10
CA ALA A 131 -49.97 -41.73 17.42
C ALA A 131 -51.49 -41.47 17.39
N LYS A 132 -51.97 -40.66 16.43
CA LYS A 132 -53.41 -40.42 16.23
C LYS A 132 -54.11 -41.58 15.51
N GLN A 133 -53.42 -42.30 14.62
CA GLN A 133 -53.95 -43.50 13.97
C GLN A 133 -54.01 -44.72 14.90
N ASP A 134 -53.01 -44.91 15.76
CA ASP A 134 -52.97 -46.02 16.72
C ASP A 134 -54.12 -45.92 17.77
N LYS A 135 -54.47 -44.69 18.20
CA LYS A 135 -55.64 -44.45 19.06
C LYS A 135 -56.99 -44.62 18.35
N GLY A 136 -57.03 -44.67 17.02
CA GLY A 136 -58.24 -44.90 16.23
C GLY A 136 -58.61 -46.37 16.01
N GLN A 137 -57.69 -47.31 16.30
CA GLN A 137 -57.90 -48.76 16.12
C GLN A 137 -58.19 -49.53 17.42
N ALA A 138 -58.16 -48.89 18.58
CA ALA A 138 -58.54 -49.51 19.85
C ALA A 138 -60.07 -49.44 20.08
N GLY A 139 -60.84 -50.07 19.19
CA GLY A 139 -62.30 -49.94 19.18
C GLY A 139 -63.06 -51.11 18.57
N GLU A 140 -62.72 -52.36 18.87
CA GLU A 140 -63.74 -53.43 18.86
C GLU A 140 -63.35 -54.62 19.75
N PRO A 141 -64.10 -54.93 20.83
CA PRO A 141 -64.05 -56.28 21.39
C PRO A 141 -64.85 -57.23 20.48
N PRO A 142 -64.29 -58.40 20.12
CA PRO A 142 -64.90 -59.29 19.14
C PRO A 142 -66.23 -59.86 19.66
N ALA A 143 -67.29 -59.72 18.87
CA ALA A 143 -68.57 -60.36 19.10
C ALA A 143 -68.40 -61.88 19.20
N ALA A 144 -68.71 -62.44 20.38
CA ALA A 144 -68.69 -63.86 20.63
C ALA A 144 -69.75 -64.58 19.76
N LYS A 145 -69.31 -65.60 19.02
CA LYS A 145 -70.16 -66.53 18.26
C LYS A 145 -71.23 -67.14 19.18
N PRO A 146 -72.52 -67.19 18.80
CA PRO A 146 -73.52 -67.93 19.56
C PRO A 146 -73.35 -69.43 19.30
N ALA A 147 -73.06 -70.18 20.36
CA ALA A 147 -73.06 -71.64 20.34
C ALA A 147 -74.50 -72.17 20.30
N SER A 148 -74.84 -72.88 19.23
CA SER A 148 -76.12 -73.58 19.04
C SER A 148 -76.31 -74.67 20.10
N LYS A 149 -77.19 -74.44 21.09
CA LYS A 149 -77.58 -75.45 22.07
C LYS A 149 -78.95 -76.04 21.69
N LYS A 150 -78.91 -77.24 21.14
CA LYS A 150 -80.05 -78.15 20.92
C LYS A 150 -80.37 -78.85 22.26
N ALA A 151 -81.52 -78.55 22.86
CA ALA A 151 -82.19 -79.38 23.88
C ALA A 151 -83.64 -78.88 23.96
N ALA A 152 -84.59 -79.61 23.38
CA ALA A 152 -85.35 -80.70 24.01
C ALA A 152 -86.65 -80.16 24.62
N ALA A 153 -87.75 -80.56 23.97
CA ALA A 153 -89.12 -80.33 24.34
C ALA A 153 -89.49 -80.96 25.69
N ALA A 154 -90.40 -80.32 26.44
CA ALA A 154 -91.44 -80.97 27.25
C ALA A 154 -92.40 -79.90 27.85
N PRO A 155 -93.66 -80.25 28.18
CA PRO A 155 -94.83 -79.40 27.94
C PRO A 155 -95.69 -79.12 29.20
N LYS A 156 -96.89 -78.52 28.97
CA LYS A 156 -98.10 -78.44 29.82
C LYS A 156 -98.16 -77.22 30.75
N ASN A 157 -99.28 -76.51 30.93
CA ASN A 157 -100.71 -76.73 30.63
C ASN A 157 -101.34 -75.39 30.20
#